data_AF-A0A7J0DP22-F1
#
_entry.id   AF-A0A7J0DP22-F1
#
_cell.length_a   1.000
_cell.length_b   1.000
_cell.length_c   1.000
_cell.angle_alpha   90.00
_cell.angle_beta   90.00
_cell.angle_gamma   90.00
#
_symmetry.space_group_name_H-M   'P 1'
#
loop_
_entity.id
_entity.type
_entity.pdbx_description
1 polymer ?
#
loop_
_entity_poly.entity_id
_entity_poly.type
_entity_poly.pdbx_seq_one_letter_code
_entity_poly.pdbx_strand_id
1 'polypeptide(L)'
;MGVKLASERPGFSEMEDVNLTDSELVYHVRDALRSVTLGDSNSYNELIGVIHHTEYLTPDEVALLVTSLKALSGAVSCIDIAHHDSLLSSIFRMSMWSYGPDVMDALVELIISLVCEYHVMPAMLFVGLFLIIFLLFELQAASSGKYIDSCLDMLVSNFMPPHYFLALLKQPRGLARKDQVLHRVHSALRDIADLVPLAPLRLLPIVLQKMPNVYSKEPMIVIYVENMLRLESGAMGELVGSMILCAVVDRLIDLDVEIEWEDILQDDFSKGIFEMELEDVEETLDDDEQEGDEVFETLLQSFKQTVMKAHKSKFSQFVMFYACSLDPGNCGVRFADILADIFTGSVSPPDVR
;
A
#
# COMPACT_ATOMS: atom_id res chain seq x y z
N MET A 1 -83.55 3.77 -7.39
CA MET A 1 -82.82 4.42 -8.49
C MET A 1 -81.43 4.74 -7.98
N GLY A 2 -80.40 4.13 -8.58
CA GLY A 2 -79.02 4.15 -8.08
C GLY A 2 -78.24 5.38 -8.54
N VAL A 3 -77.34 5.83 -7.68
CA VAL A 3 -76.32 6.84 -7.99
C VAL A 3 -74.98 6.11 -8.08
N LYS A 4 -74.36 6.18 -9.26
CA LYS A 4 -72.97 5.79 -9.53
C LYS A 4 -72.05 6.86 -8.95
N LEU A 5 -71.01 6.45 -8.24
CA LEU A 5 -69.77 7.21 -8.09
C LEU A 5 -68.60 6.34 -8.53
N ALA A 6 -67.79 6.90 -9.41
CA ALA A 6 -66.68 6.26 -10.10
C ALA A 6 -65.54 5.92 -9.14
N SER A 7 -64.96 4.73 -9.28
CA SER A 7 -63.64 4.40 -8.76
C SER A 7 -62.67 4.33 -9.93
N GLU A 8 -61.98 5.43 -10.21
CA GLU A 8 -60.75 5.39 -11.00
C GLU A 8 -59.66 4.78 -10.12
N ARG A 9 -59.13 3.62 -10.53
CA ARG A 9 -57.85 3.13 -10.05
C ARG A 9 -56.78 3.70 -10.98
N PRO A 10 -55.76 4.43 -10.50
CA PRO A 10 -54.58 4.67 -11.30
C PRO A 10 -53.82 3.34 -11.41
N GLY A 11 -53.51 2.95 -12.65
CA GLY A 11 -52.61 1.84 -12.92
C GLY A 11 -51.24 2.16 -12.35
N PHE A 12 -50.78 1.35 -11.41
CA PHE A 12 -49.36 1.29 -11.09
C PHE A 12 -48.68 0.67 -12.32
N SER A 13 -47.95 1.50 -13.07
CA SER A 13 -46.92 1.03 -13.98
C SER A 13 -45.86 0.38 -13.09
N GLU A 14 -45.82 -0.95 -13.06
CA GLU A 14 -44.65 -1.68 -12.62
C GLU A 14 -43.49 -1.21 -13.52
N MET A 15 -42.55 -0.46 -12.95
CA MET A 15 -41.26 -0.25 -13.59
C MET A 15 -40.59 -1.63 -13.58
N GLU A 16 -40.41 -2.22 -14.76
CA GLU A 16 -39.58 -3.42 -14.90
C GLU A 16 -38.16 -3.03 -14.47
N ASP A 17 -37.76 -3.49 -13.28
CA ASP A 17 -36.35 -3.57 -12.91
C ASP A 17 -35.67 -4.47 -13.95
N VAL A 18 -35.06 -3.86 -14.95
CA VAL A 18 -34.22 -4.55 -15.93
C VAL A 18 -32.98 -5.01 -15.20
N ASN A 19 -33.04 -6.20 -14.59
CA ASN A 19 -31.88 -6.89 -14.05
C ASN A 19 -30.97 -7.30 -15.21
N LEU A 20 -30.12 -6.37 -15.66
CA LEU A 20 -29.03 -6.64 -16.59
C LEU A 20 -28.09 -7.68 -15.97
N THR A 21 -27.68 -8.67 -16.76
CA THR A 21 -26.70 -9.67 -16.33
C THR A 21 -25.29 -9.07 -16.32
N ASP A 22 -24.39 -9.61 -15.48
CA ASP A 22 -22.98 -9.17 -15.41
C ASP A 22 -22.27 -9.18 -16.77
N SER A 23 -22.63 -10.13 -17.64
CA SER A 23 -22.08 -10.21 -19.01
C SER A 23 -22.57 -9.09 -19.93
N GLU A 24 -23.80 -8.62 -19.76
CA GLU A 24 -24.36 -7.50 -20.53
C GLU A 24 -23.71 -6.20 -20.10
N LEU A 25 -23.49 -6.02 -18.79
CA LEU A 25 -22.81 -4.85 -18.23
C LEU A 25 -21.35 -4.73 -18.74
N VAL A 26 -20.60 -5.84 -18.72
CA VAL A 26 -19.25 -5.87 -19.31
C VAL A 26 -19.28 -5.56 -20.81
N TYR A 27 -20.28 -6.05 -21.54
CA TYR A 27 -20.44 -5.74 -22.96
C TYR A 27 -20.67 -4.24 -23.18
N HIS A 28 -21.57 -3.61 -22.41
CA HIS A 28 -21.84 -2.17 -22.50
C HIS A 28 -20.60 -1.33 -22.20
N VAL A 29 -19.81 -1.69 -21.18
CA VAL A 29 -18.55 -0.98 -20.88
C VAL A 29 -17.53 -1.16 -22.02
N ARG A 30 -17.37 -2.37 -22.57
CA ARG A 30 -16.49 -2.59 -23.73
C ARG A 30 -16.92 -1.79 -24.96
N ASP A 31 -18.22 -1.69 -25.20
CA ASP A 31 -18.77 -0.90 -26.31
C ASP A 31 -18.52 0.59 -26.12
N ALA A 32 -18.68 1.12 -24.90
CA ALA A 32 -18.36 2.51 -24.57
C ALA A 32 -16.86 2.82 -24.78
N LEU A 33 -15.97 1.94 -24.30
CA LEU A 33 -14.51 2.06 -24.48
C LEU A 33 -14.09 1.97 -25.97
N ARG A 34 -14.80 1.21 -26.80
CA ARG A 34 -14.51 1.15 -28.24
C ARG A 34 -15.07 2.36 -28.97
N SER A 35 -16.28 2.79 -28.61
CA SER A 35 -16.98 3.90 -29.27
C SER A 35 -16.22 5.22 -29.16
N VAL A 36 -15.53 5.47 -28.03
CA VAL A 36 -14.70 6.67 -27.88
C VAL A 36 -13.52 6.71 -28.85
N THR A 37 -12.96 5.55 -29.21
CA THR A 37 -11.92 5.47 -30.26
C THR A 37 -12.47 5.75 -31.66
N LEU A 38 -13.78 5.60 -31.85
CA LEU A 38 -14.50 5.90 -33.08
C LEU A 38 -15.10 7.32 -33.11
N GLY A 39 -14.93 8.09 -32.03
CA GLY A 39 -15.36 9.49 -31.91
C GLY A 39 -16.70 9.72 -31.20
N ASP A 40 -17.40 8.66 -30.74
CA ASP A 40 -18.59 8.80 -29.89
C ASP A 40 -18.21 8.63 -28.42
N SER A 41 -18.31 9.72 -27.66
CA SER A 41 -17.89 9.77 -26.25
C SER A 41 -19.07 9.80 -25.26
N ASN A 42 -20.32 9.71 -25.72
CA ASN A 42 -21.48 9.90 -24.83
C ASN A 42 -21.50 8.87 -23.68
N SER A 43 -21.52 7.59 -24.01
CA SER A 43 -21.54 6.49 -23.01
C SER A 43 -20.24 6.43 -22.19
N TYR A 44 -19.11 6.82 -22.79
CA TYR A 44 -17.82 6.89 -22.10
C TYR A 44 -17.79 8.03 -21.07
N ASN A 45 -18.34 9.20 -21.41
CA ASN A 45 -18.44 10.33 -20.49
C ASN A 45 -19.44 10.06 -19.35
N GLU A 46 -20.52 9.32 -19.63
CA GLU A 46 -21.45 8.85 -18.60
C GLU A 46 -20.75 7.91 -17.61
N LEU A 47 -19.97 6.94 -18.11
CA LEU A 47 -19.15 6.06 -17.29
C LEU A 47 -18.13 6.83 -16.42
N ILE A 48 -17.46 7.84 -16.98
CA ILE A 48 -16.57 8.71 -16.19
C ILE A 48 -17.36 9.47 -15.11
N GLY A 49 -18.56 9.94 -15.44
CA GLY A 49 -19.43 10.65 -14.50
C GLY A 49 -19.74 9.83 -13.24
N VAL A 50 -19.97 8.52 -13.41
CA VAL A 50 -20.16 7.59 -12.28
C VAL A 50 -18.90 7.48 -11.41
N ILE A 51 -17.72 7.38 -12.03
CA ILE A 51 -16.45 7.18 -11.31
C ILE A 51 -15.96 8.46 -10.62
N HIS A 52 -16.24 9.63 -11.20
CA HIS A 52 -15.83 10.92 -10.65
C HIS A 52 -16.71 11.38 -9.46
N HIS A 53 -17.89 10.80 -9.25
CA HIS A 53 -18.72 11.14 -8.10
C HIS A 53 -18.15 10.47 -6.84
N THR A 54 -17.44 11.26 -6.02
CA THR A 54 -16.62 10.73 -4.91
C THR A 54 -17.09 11.16 -3.51
N GLU A 55 -18.12 12.01 -3.41
CA GLU A 55 -18.62 12.51 -2.12
C GLU A 55 -20.13 12.27 -1.96
N TYR A 56 -20.53 11.71 -0.81
CA TYR A 56 -21.92 11.50 -0.38
C TYR A 56 -22.80 10.69 -1.35
N LEU A 57 -22.31 9.52 -1.76
CA LEU A 57 -23.07 8.60 -2.62
C LEU A 57 -24.31 8.03 -1.91
N THR A 58 -25.43 8.06 -2.61
CA THR A 58 -26.64 7.30 -2.27
C THR A 58 -26.42 5.79 -2.48
N PRO A 59 -27.21 4.91 -1.84
CA PRO A 59 -27.07 3.46 -2.03
C PRO A 59 -27.13 3.02 -3.50
N ASP A 60 -27.97 3.67 -4.31
CA ASP A 60 -28.11 3.37 -5.74
C ASP A 60 -26.87 3.81 -6.53
N GLU A 61 -26.29 4.97 -6.21
CA GLU A 61 -25.03 5.43 -6.82
C GLU A 61 -23.84 4.55 -6.41
N VAL A 62 -23.82 4.06 -5.16
CA VAL A 62 -22.81 3.07 -4.72
C VAL A 62 -22.95 1.77 -5.51
N ALA A 63 -24.18 1.26 -5.69
CA ALA A 63 -24.42 0.05 -6.46
C ALA A 63 -23.98 0.23 -7.93
N LEU A 64 -24.28 1.40 -8.52
CA LEU A 64 -23.85 1.74 -9.87
C LEU A 64 -22.32 1.80 -9.97
N LEU A 65 -21.65 2.48 -9.03
CA LEU A 65 -20.19 2.55 -8.99
C LEU A 65 -19.54 1.17 -8.87
N VAL A 66 -20.01 0.33 -7.94
CA VAL A 66 -19.52 -1.06 -7.77
C VAL A 66 -19.69 -1.84 -9.06
N THR A 67 -20.86 -1.73 -9.69
CA THR A 67 -21.18 -2.42 -10.93
C THR A 67 -20.29 -1.94 -12.09
N SER A 68 -20.07 -0.64 -12.20
CA SER A 68 -19.18 -0.05 -13.20
C SER A 68 -17.73 -0.48 -13.01
N LEU A 69 -17.21 -0.51 -11.77
CA LEU A 69 -15.85 -0.96 -11.48
C LEU A 69 -15.65 -2.45 -11.83
N LYS A 70 -16.62 -3.31 -11.48
CA LYS A 70 -16.59 -4.73 -11.84
C LYS A 70 -16.70 -4.96 -13.34
N ALA A 71 -17.57 -4.21 -14.02
CA ALA A 71 -17.69 -4.27 -15.47
C ALA A 71 -16.38 -3.80 -16.17
N LEU A 72 -15.71 -2.78 -15.61
CA LEU A 72 -14.39 -2.34 -16.06
C LEU A 72 -13.32 -3.40 -15.84
N SER A 73 -13.34 -4.11 -14.71
CA SER A 73 -12.45 -5.26 -14.42
C SER A 73 -12.56 -6.31 -15.53
N GLY A 74 -13.78 -6.64 -15.96
CA GLY A 74 -14.04 -7.53 -17.10
C GLY A 74 -13.72 -6.95 -18.48
N ALA A 75 -13.42 -5.65 -18.58
CA ALA A 75 -13.19 -4.93 -19.83
C ALA A 75 -11.77 -4.35 -19.97
N VAL A 76 -10.85 -4.64 -19.03
CA VAL A 76 -9.48 -4.09 -19.01
C VAL A 76 -8.73 -4.23 -20.34
N SER A 77 -8.92 -5.34 -21.06
CA SER A 77 -8.35 -5.57 -22.40
C SER A 77 -8.71 -4.51 -23.46
N CYS A 78 -9.76 -3.73 -23.23
CA CYS A 78 -10.20 -2.64 -24.09
C CYS A 78 -9.70 -1.27 -23.60
N ILE A 79 -9.01 -1.20 -22.46
CA ILE A 79 -8.49 0.04 -21.91
C ILE A 79 -7.12 0.36 -22.54
N ASP A 80 -7.04 1.47 -23.26
CA ASP A 80 -5.81 1.97 -23.86
C ASP A 80 -5.41 3.32 -23.26
N ILE A 81 -4.14 3.47 -22.87
CA ILE A 81 -3.62 4.68 -22.20
C ILE A 81 -3.76 5.95 -23.04
N ALA A 82 -3.74 5.85 -24.38
CA ALA A 82 -3.83 7.03 -25.24
C ALA A 82 -5.27 7.55 -25.39
N HIS A 83 -6.25 6.66 -25.30
CA HIS A 83 -7.66 7.00 -25.53
C HIS A 83 -8.46 7.13 -24.22
N HIS A 84 -8.01 6.49 -23.14
CA HIS A 84 -8.75 6.40 -21.88
C HIS A 84 -8.07 7.10 -20.70
N ASP A 85 -7.25 8.11 -20.97
CA ASP A 85 -6.52 8.89 -19.95
C ASP A 85 -7.45 9.49 -18.88
N SER A 86 -8.61 10.03 -19.28
CA SER A 86 -9.60 10.60 -18.33
C SER A 86 -10.16 9.54 -17.38
N LEU A 87 -10.48 8.35 -17.91
CA LEU A 87 -10.97 7.23 -17.13
C LEU A 87 -9.90 6.73 -16.15
N LEU A 88 -8.69 6.47 -16.66
CA LEU A 88 -7.56 6.03 -15.84
C LEU A 88 -7.19 7.05 -14.75
N SER A 89 -7.13 8.34 -15.11
CA SER A 89 -6.92 9.43 -14.16
C SER A 89 -8.01 9.47 -13.08
N SER A 90 -9.26 9.17 -13.43
CA SER A 90 -10.36 9.14 -12.46
C SER A 90 -10.25 7.94 -11.52
N ILE A 91 -9.94 6.76 -12.06
CA ILE A 91 -9.74 5.52 -11.30
C ILE A 91 -8.56 5.67 -10.33
N PHE A 92 -7.38 6.09 -10.82
CA PHE A 92 -6.18 6.18 -9.99
C PHE A 92 -6.22 7.32 -8.95
N ARG A 93 -7.19 8.24 -9.04
CA ARG A 93 -7.47 9.25 -8.00
C ARG A 93 -8.43 8.78 -6.92
N MET A 94 -9.05 7.61 -7.07
CA MET A 94 -9.94 7.08 -6.04
C MET A 94 -9.14 6.74 -4.77
N SER A 95 -9.70 7.09 -3.61
CA SER A 95 -9.13 6.73 -2.31
C SER A 95 -10.04 5.75 -1.59
N MET A 96 -9.49 4.63 -1.14
CA MET A 96 -10.22 3.63 -0.34
C MET A 96 -10.75 4.23 0.96
N TRP A 97 -10.09 5.27 1.49
CA TRP A 97 -10.54 6.01 2.68
C TRP A 97 -11.88 6.73 2.51
N SER A 98 -12.35 6.93 1.28
CA SER A 98 -13.62 7.62 0.99
C SER A 98 -14.81 6.67 0.89
N TYR A 99 -14.59 5.36 0.72
CA TYR A 99 -15.66 4.43 0.37
C TYR A 99 -15.97 3.38 1.45
N GLY A 100 -17.02 2.59 1.22
CA GLY A 100 -17.34 1.37 1.97
C GLY A 100 -16.69 0.12 1.36
N PRO A 101 -16.75 -1.03 2.05
CA PRO A 101 -16.03 -2.25 1.66
C PRO A 101 -16.35 -2.72 0.25
N ASP A 102 -17.61 -2.67 -0.20
CA ASP A 102 -18.00 -3.17 -1.53
C ASP A 102 -17.31 -2.43 -2.68
N VAL A 103 -17.15 -1.11 -2.56
CA VAL A 103 -16.44 -0.28 -3.55
C VAL A 103 -14.94 -0.52 -3.45
N MET A 104 -14.39 -0.67 -2.24
CA MET A 104 -12.97 -0.98 -2.07
C MET A 104 -12.62 -2.32 -2.71
N ASP A 105 -13.45 -3.35 -2.51
CA ASP A 105 -13.25 -4.69 -3.04
C ASP A 105 -13.33 -4.68 -4.58
N ALA A 106 -14.33 -4.00 -5.15
CA ALA A 106 -14.42 -3.82 -6.60
C ALA A 106 -13.24 -3.02 -7.19
N LEU A 107 -12.73 -2.03 -6.45
CA LEU A 107 -11.57 -1.24 -6.87
C LEU A 107 -10.29 -2.07 -6.84
N VAL A 108 -10.07 -2.88 -5.80
CA VAL A 108 -8.95 -3.81 -5.73
C VAL A 108 -9.02 -4.81 -6.88
N GLU A 109 -10.19 -5.39 -7.15
CA GLU A 109 -10.38 -6.31 -8.28
C GLU A 109 -9.99 -5.69 -9.63
N LEU A 110 -10.37 -4.42 -9.85
CA LEU A 110 -9.99 -3.66 -11.03
C LEU A 110 -8.47 -3.39 -11.08
N ILE A 111 -7.84 -3.04 -9.97
CA ILE A 111 -6.38 -2.81 -9.88
C ILE A 111 -5.62 -4.09 -10.23
N ILE A 112 -6.00 -5.23 -9.65
CA ILE A 112 -5.38 -6.52 -9.96
C ILE A 112 -5.58 -6.87 -11.44
N SER A 113 -6.78 -6.65 -11.97
CA SER A 113 -7.07 -6.92 -13.38
C SER A 113 -6.27 -6.03 -14.35
N LEU A 114 -6.02 -4.76 -14.00
CA LEU A 114 -5.15 -3.84 -14.74
C LEU A 114 -3.69 -4.31 -14.80
N VAL A 115 -3.20 -4.94 -13.72
CA VAL A 115 -1.85 -5.53 -13.69
C VAL A 115 -1.79 -6.83 -14.49
N CYS A 116 -2.87 -7.62 -14.49
CA CYS A 116 -2.98 -8.93 -15.13
C CYS A 116 -3.06 -8.95 -16.66
N GLU A 117 -3.03 -7.81 -17.38
CA GLU A 117 -3.41 -7.72 -18.81
C GLU A 117 -2.65 -8.65 -19.79
N TYR A 118 -1.65 -9.44 -19.38
CA TYR A 118 -1.00 -10.43 -20.25
C TYR A 118 -0.78 -11.82 -19.64
N HIS A 119 -1.39 -12.16 -18.48
CA HIS A 119 -1.12 -13.44 -17.81
C HIS A 119 -2.11 -14.57 -18.15
N VAL A 120 -2.48 -14.73 -19.42
CA VAL A 120 -3.14 -15.97 -19.89
C VAL A 120 -2.45 -16.46 -21.15
N MET A 121 -1.38 -17.23 -20.99
CA MET A 121 -1.07 -18.32 -21.91
C MET A 121 -1.07 -19.63 -21.13
N PRO A 122 -1.92 -20.60 -21.51
CA PRO A 122 -2.07 -21.86 -20.78
C PRO A 122 -0.75 -22.64 -20.78
N ALA A 123 -0.52 -23.34 -19.67
CA ALA A 123 0.62 -24.22 -19.36
C ALA A 123 0.76 -25.44 -20.29
N MET A 124 0.63 -25.28 -21.60
CA MET A 124 0.83 -26.32 -22.59
C MET A 124 1.85 -25.88 -23.64
N LEU A 125 3.13 -26.10 -23.34
CA LEU A 125 4.19 -26.52 -24.28
C LEU A 125 5.55 -26.52 -23.54
N PHE A 126 5.70 -27.43 -22.58
CA PHE A 126 6.92 -27.56 -21.78
C PHE A 126 7.72 -28.81 -22.20
N VAL A 127 8.64 -28.66 -23.15
CA VAL A 127 9.78 -29.58 -23.26
C VAL A 127 11.02 -28.83 -23.79
N GLY A 128 12.05 -28.67 -22.94
CA GLY A 128 13.45 -28.72 -23.37
C GLY A 128 14.29 -27.43 -23.50
N LEU A 129 13.73 -26.22 -23.62
CA LEU A 129 14.52 -24.98 -23.82
C LEU A 129 14.15 -23.81 -22.88
N PHE A 130 13.53 -24.14 -21.75
CA PHE A 130 12.58 -23.25 -21.07
C PHE A 130 13.18 -22.15 -20.19
N LEU A 131 14.37 -22.31 -19.58
CA LEU A 131 14.84 -21.31 -18.60
C LEU A 131 15.09 -19.91 -19.20
N ILE A 132 15.67 -19.83 -20.40
CA ILE A 132 15.99 -18.53 -21.01
C ILE A 132 14.72 -17.87 -21.59
N ILE A 133 13.82 -18.64 -22.22
CA ILE A 133 12.57 -18.08 -22.76
C ILE A 133 11.60 -17.72 -21.63
N PHE A 134 11.56 -18.49 -20.55
CA PHE A 134 10.78 -18.18 -19.35
C PHE A 134 11.32 -16.95 -18.63
N LEU A 135 12.64 -16.86 -18.40
CA LEU A 135 13.26 -15.66 -17.83
C LEU A 135 13.09 -14.44 -18.74
N LEU A 136 13.19 -14.58 -20.07
CA LEU A 136 12.92 -13.49 -21.00
C LEU A 136 11.44 -13.10 -21.05
N PHE A 137 10.52 -14.05 -20.88
CA PHE A 137 9.09 -13.78 -20.79
C PHE A 137 8.71 -13.11 -19.47
N GLU A 138 9.26 -13.55 -18.34
CA GLU A 138 9.13 -12.87 -17.04
C GLU A 138 9.73 -11.47 -17.10
N LEU A 139 10.90 -11.30 -17.72
CA LEU A 139 11.52 -9.98 -17.93
C LEU A 139 10.66 -9.08 -18.85
N GLN A 140 10.02 -9.66 -19.88
CA GLN A 140 9.11 -8.94 -20.77
C GLN A 140 7.80 -8.56 -20.05
N ALA A 141 7.18 -9.48 -19.32
CA ALA A 141 5.97 -9.23 -18.53
C ALA A 141 6.21 -8.21 -17.41
N ALA A 142 7.38 -8.29 -16.74
CA ALA A 142 7.78 -7.33 -15.72
C ALA A 142 8.13 -5.94 -16.27
N SER A 143 8.59 -5.85 -17.53
CA SER A 143 8.89 -4.56 -18.19
C SER A 143 7.69 -3.96 -18.92
N SER A 144 6.65 -4.75 -19.24
CA SER A 144 5.50 -4.29 -20.05
C SER A 144 4.24 -3.92 -19.27
N GLY A 145 4.28 -3.89 -17.94
CA GLY A 145 3.15 -3.43 -17.13
C GLY A 145 2.82 -1.97 -17.42
N LYS A 146 1.95 -1.71 -18.40
CA LYS A 146 1.54 -0.35 -18.82
C LYS A 146 0.98 0.45 -17.64
N TYR A 147 0.32 -0.25 -16.71
CA TYR A 147 -0.43 0.34 -15.61
C TYR A 147 0.15 0.03 -14.23
N ILE A 148 1.15 -0.84 -14.11
CA ILE A 148 1.62 -1.33 -12.81
C ILE A 148 2.20 -0.20 -11.95
N ASP A 149 2.98 0.74 -12.50
CA ASP A 149 3.49 1.86 -11.71
C ASP A 149 2.35 2.75 -11.20
N SER A 150 1.33 2.99 -12.01
CA SER A 150 0.14 3.75 -11.60
C SER A 150 -0.68 3.00 -10.55
N CYS A 151 -0.78 1.68 -10.65
CA CYS A 151 -1.44 0.83 -9.66
C CYS A 151 -0.69 0.84 -8.32
N LEU A 152 0.63 0.64 -8.35
CA LEU A 152 1.48 0.72 -7.16
C LEU A 152 1.43 2.12 -6.54
N ASP A 153 1.51 3.17 -7.35
CA ASP A 153 1.39 4.57 -6.90
C ASP A 153 0.06 4.84 -6.20
N MET A 154 -1.05 4.35 -6.77
CA MET A 154 -2.38 4.45 -6.18
C MET A 154 -2.47 3.70 -4.85
N LEU A 155 -1.96 2.47 -4.76
CA LEU A 155 -1.96 1.68 -3.53
C LEU A 155 -1.15 2.36 -2.42
N VAL A 156 0.07 2.83 -2.73
CA VAL A 156 0.91 3.58 -1.77
C VAL A 156 0.26 4.91 -1.37
N SER A 157 -0.48 5.56 -2.25
CA SER A 157 -1.26 6.77 -1.90
C SER A 157 -2.28 6.51 -0.78
N ASN A 158 -2.76 5.27 -0.65
CA ASN A 158 -3.70 4.89 0.38
C ASN A 158 -3.02 4.48 1.70
N PHE A 159 -1.69 4.50 1.80
CA PHE A 159 -0.99 4.30 3.09
C PHE A 159 -1.39 5.35 4.12
N MET A 160 -1.66 6.58 3.67
CA MET A 160 -2.07 7.66 4.57
C MET A 160 -3.53 8.02 4.37
N PRO A 161 -4.28 8.22 5.46
CA PRO A 161 -5.63 8.73 5.37
C PRO A 161 -5.65 10.23 5.03
N PRO A 162 -6.76 10.74 4.46
CA PRO A 162 -6.97 12.17 4.28
C PRO A 162 -6.90 12.95 5.61
N HIS A 163 -6.49 14.22 5.58
CA HIS A 163 -6.28 15.03 6.79
C HIS A 163 -7.51 15.14 7.71
N TYR A 164 -8.72 15.15 7.15
CA TYR A 164 -9.96 15.19 7.95
C TYR A 164 -10.16 13.93 8.80
N PHE A 165 -9.53 12.81 8.42
CA PHE A 165 -9.65 11.53 9.10
C PHE A 165 -8.72 11.41 10.32
N LEU A 166 -7.73 12.28 10.47
CA LEU A 166 -6.75 12.21 11.55
C LEU A 166 -7.36 12.25 12.95
N ALA A 167 -8.47 12.98 13.13
CA ALA A 167 -9.18 13.03 14.40
C ALA A 167 -9.90 11.70 14.73
N LEU A 168 -10.26 10.91 13.72
CA LEU A 168 -10.96 9.64 13.87
C LEU A 168 -10.02 8.50 14.27
N LEU A 169 -8.71 8.60 13.98
CA LEU A 169 -7.71 7.60 14.36
C LEU A 169 -7.63 7.36 15.87
N LYS A 170 -8.06 8.33 16.70
CA LYS A 170 -8.13 8.19 18.15
C LYS A 170 -9.36 7.41 18.64
N GLN A 171 -10.24 6.99 17.73
CA GLN A 171 -11.52 6.35 18.04
C GLN A 171 -11.52 4.91 17.50
N PRO A 172 -12.17 3.95 18.18
CA PRO A 172 -12.21 2.55 17.73
C PRO A 172 -12.74 2.39 16.30
N ARG A 173 -13.73 3.22 15.91
CA ARG A 173 -14.25 3.22 14.54
C ARG A 173 -13.24 3.67 13.49
N GLY A 174 -12.34 4.59 13.83
CA GLY A 174 -11.31 5.06 12.91
C GLY A 174 -10.19 4.05 12.76
N LEU A 175 -9.81 3.39 13.87
CA LEU A 175 -8.88 2.26 13.87
C LEU A 175 -9.43 1.08 13.04
N ALA A 176 -10.67 0.68 13.27
CA ALA A 176 -11.31 -0.38 12.47
C ALA A 176 -11.32 -0.06 10.97
N ARG A 177 -11.54 1.20 10.59
CA ARG A 177 -11.46 1.62 9.18
C ARG A 177 -10.02 1.64 8.67
N LYS A 178 -9.04 2.07 9.48
CA LYS A 178 -7.61 1.96 9.15
C LYS A 178 -7.28 0.51 8.79
N ASP A 179 -7.65 -0.42 9.66
CA ASP A 179 -7.35 -1.84 9.46
C ASP A 179 -8.01 -2.39 8.18
N GLN A 180 -9.27 -2.02 7.91
CA GLN A 180 -9.97 -2.41 6.69
C GLN A 180 -9.30 -1.93 5.41
N VAL A 181 -8.82 -0.67 5.39
CA VAL A 181 -8.13 -0.09 4.24
C VAL A 181 -6.75 -0.71 4.08
N LEU A 182 -5.94 -0.72 5.14
CA LEU A 182 -4.57 -1.23 5.08
C LEU A 182 -4.55 -2.73 4.76
N HIS A 183 -5.48 -3.53 5.30
CA HIS A 183 -5.60 -4.94 4.94
C HIS A 183 -5.77 -5.13 3.42
N ARG A 184 -6.66 -4.37 2.79
CA ARG A 184 -6.91 -4.45 1.34
C ARG A 184 -5.72 -3.98 0.52
N VAL A 185 -5.09 -2.87 0.92
CA VAL A 185 -3.91 -2.33 0.24
C VAL A 185 -2.78 -3.37 0.27
N HIS A 186 -2.48 -3.93 1.44
CA HIS A 186 -1.41 -4.93 1.58
C HIS A 186 -1.74 -6.27 0.94
N SER A 187 -3.01 -6.70 0.97
CA SER A 187 -3.46 -7.87 0.21
C SER A 187 -3.28 -7.67 -1.29
N ALA A 188 -3.68 -6.52 -1.83
CA ALA A 188 -3.51 -6.20 -3.25
C ALA A 188 -2.04 -6.13 -3.65
N LEU A 189 -1.18 -5.56 -2.79
CA LEU A 189 0.26 -5.55 -3.02
C LEU A 189 0.83 -6.97 -3.03
N ARG A 190 0.41 -7.84 -2.12
CA ARG A 190 0.78 -9.26 -2.14
C ARG A 190 0.34 -9.96 -3.43
N ASP A 191 -0.93 -9.80 -3.81
CA ASP A 191 -1.46 -10.39 -5.05
C ASP A 191 -0.67 -9.89 -6.28
N ILE A 192 -0.26 -8.62 -6.30
CA ILE A 192 0.60 -8.06 -7.36
C ILE A 192 2.01 -8.66 -7.32
N ALA A 193 2.61 -8.89 -6.15
CA ALA A 193 3.92 -9.53 -6.03
C ALA A 193 3.88 -10.96 -6.58
N ASP A 194 2.82 -11.71 -6.29
CA ASP A 194 2.61 -13.07 -6.79
C ASP A 194 2.45 -13.11 -8.31
N LEU A 195 1.81 -12.09 -8.90
CA LEU A 195 1.60 -11.96 -10.33
C LEU A 195 2.82 -11.41 -11.07
N VAL A 196 3.58 -10.51 -10.45
CA VAL A 196 4.72 -9.80 -11.03
C VAL A 196 5.87 -9.79 -10.01
N PRO A 197 6.78 -10.77 -10.03
CA PRO A 197 7.84 -10.91 -9.03
C PRO A 197 8.82 -9.72 -8.94
N LEU A 198 8.89 -8.86 -9.96
CA LEU A 198 9.70 -7.63 -9.94
C LEU A 198 8.92 -6.39 -9.47
N ALA A 199 7.64 -6.53 -9.12
CA ALA A 199 6.85 -5.43 -8.55
C ALA A 199 7.47 -4.80 -7.28
N PRO A 200 8.09 -5.56 -6.35
CA PRO A 200 8.73 -4.96 -5.17
C PRO A 200 9.81 -3.92 -5.52
N LEU A 201 10.62 -4.18 -6.55
CA LEU A 201 11.65 -3.23 -7.01
C LEU A 201 11.06 -1.95 -7.62
N ARG A 202 9.88 -2.05 -8.25
CA ARG A 202 9.15 -0.88 -8.79
C ARG A 202 8.42 -0.11 -7.70
N LEU A 203 7.96 -0.80 -6.66
CA LEU A 203 7.30 -0.23 -5.50
C LEU A 203 8.26 0.61 -4.65
N LEU A 204 9.49 0.14 -4.44
CA LEU A 204 10.47 0.79 -3.57
C LEU A 204 10.66 2.30 -3.86
N PRO A 205 10.97 2.77 -5.09
CA PRO A 205 11.14 4.20 -5.35
C PRO A 205 9.87 5.00 -5.07
N ILE A 206 8.68 4.42 -5.27
CA ILE A 206 7.39 5.07 -4.98
C ILE A 206 7.22 5.25 -3.47
N VAL A 207 7.51 4.21 -2.67
CA VAL A 207 7.43 4.24 -1.21
C VAL A 207 8.41 5.26 -0.63
N LEU A 208 9.65 5.29 -1.12
CA LEU A 208 10.66 6.25 -0.66
C LEU A 208 10.30 7.70 -1.04
N GLN A 209 9.79 7.92 -2.26
CA GLN A 209 9.40 9.25 -2.71
C GLN A 209 8.21 9.83 -1.91
N LYS A 210 7.26 8.97 -1.52
CA LYS A 210 6.06 9.38 -0.77
C LYS A 210 6.25 9.44 0.74
N MET A 211 7.43 9.06 1.24
CA MET A 211 7.72 9.07 2.66
C MET A 211 7.53 10.49 3.25
N PRO A 212 6.75 10.66 4.33
CA PRO A 212 6.49 11.97 4.92
C PRO A 212 7.77 12.64 5.43
N ASN A 213 7.93 13.95 5.17
CA ASN A 213 9.07 14.74 5.65
C ASN A 213 9.01 15.04 7.16
N VAL A 214 10.10 15.58 7.74
CA VAL A 214 10.26 15.71 9.22
C VAL A 214 9.24 16.65 9.85
N TYR A 215 8.65 17.53 9.04
CA TYR A 215 7.65 18.51 9.46
C TYR A 215 6.22 18.00 9.28
N SER A 216 6.04 16.75 8.83
CA SER A 216 4.74 16.12 8.71
C SER A 216 4.14 15.86 10.08
N LYS A 217 2.81 15.81 10.17
CA LYS A 217 2.14 15.51 11.44
C LYS A 217 2.52 14.11 11.92
N GLU A 218 2.82 13.97 13.20
CA GLU A 218 3.19 12.71 13.84
C GLU A 218 2.29 11.51 13.43
N PRO A 219 0.94 11.58 13.46
CA PRO A 219 0.11 10.44 13.05
C PRO A 219 0.31 10.01 11.59
N MET A 220 0.70 10.93 10.70
CA MET A 220 0.98 10.62 9.30
C MET A 220 2.32 9.87 9.17
N ILE A 221 3.35 10.30 9.92
CA ILE A 221 4.65 9.63 9.94
C ILE A 221 4.49 8.22 10.50
N VAL A 222 3.82 8.09 11.66
CA VAL A 222 3.59 6.79 12.33
C VAL A 222 2.86 5.81 11.42
N ILE A 223 1.73 6.22 10.82
CA ILE A 223 0.98 5.32 9.92
C ILE A 223 1.79 4.95 8.68
N TYR A 224 2.58 5.88 8.12
CA TYR A 224 3.38 5.55 6.95
C TYR A 224 4.50 4.57 7.28
N VAL A 225 5.18 4.75 8.41
CA VAL A 225 6.20 3.81 8.89
C VAL A 225 5.59 2.46 9.24
N GLU A 226 4.42 2.42 9.88
CA GLU A 226 3.66 1.18 10.11
C GLU A 226 3.41 0.42 8.80
N ASN A 227 3.02 1.13 7.73
CA ASN A 227 2.85 0.51 6.42
C ASN A 227 4.16 0.03 5.81
N MET A 228 5.27 0.79 5.97
CA MET A 228 6.59 0.36 5.49
C MET A 228 7.06 -0.91 6.20
N LEU A 229 6.93 -0.99 7.52
CA LEU A 229 7.29 -2.19 8.28
C LEU A 229 6.40 -3.38 7.89
N ARG A 230 5.10 -3.15 7.67
CA ARG A 230 4.20 -4.21 7.17
C ARG A 230 4.55 -4.69 5.76
N LEU A 231 5.13 -3.83 4.91
CA LEU A 231 5.67 -4.27 3.60
C LEU A 231 6.92 -5.12 3.77
N GLU A 232 7.81 -4.70 4.69
CA GLU A 232 9.07 -5.36 4.99
C GLU A 232 8.84 -6.78 5.53
N SER A 233 7.87 -6.97 6.43
CA SER A 233 7.53 -8.28 6.98
C SER A 233 6.57 -9.10 6.09
N GLY A 234 6.41 -8.73 4.81
CA GLY A 234 5.49 -9.38 3.88
C GLY A 234 6.16 -9.80 2.57
N ALA A 235 5.38 -10.35 1.63
CA ALA A 235 5.89 -10.83 0.34
C ALA A 235 6.66 -9.78 -0.48
N MET A 236 6.32 -8.49 -0.32
CA MET A 236 7.06 -7.39 -0.94
C MET A 236 8.47 -7.23 -0.33
N GLY A 237 8.63 -7.51 0.96
CA GLY A 237 9.86 -7.38 1.70
C GLY A 237 10.92 -8.43 1.40
N GLU A 238 10.55 -9.60 0.86
CA GLU A 238 11.53 -10.64 0.47
C GLU A 238 12.65 -10.10 -0.44
N LEU A 239 12.33 -9.11 -1.29
CA LEU A 239 13.28 -8.52 -2.22
C LEU A 239 13.79 -7.12 -1.81
N VAL A 240 12.96 -6.33 -1.10
CA VAL A 240 13.28 -4.92 -0.78
C VAL A 240 13.25 -4.59 0.71
N GLY A 241 13.02 -5.56 1.59
CA GLY A 241 12.81 -5.38 3.02
C GLY A 241 13.98 -4.68 3.71
N SER A 242 15.20 -5.17 3.47
CA SER A 242 16.41 -4.52 4.00
C SER A 242 16.57 -3.05 3.57
N MET A 243 16.13 -2.70 2.36
CA MET A 243 16.17 -1.32 1.86
C MET A 243 15.08 -0.45 2.52
N ILE A 244 13.90 -1.02 2.74
CA ILE A 244 12.80 -0.37 3.47
C ILE A 244 13.22 -0.10 4.91
N LEU A 245 13.78 -1.09 5.59
CA LEU A 245 14.25 -0.96 6.97
C LEU A 245 15.37 0.07 7.09
N CYS A 246 16.35 0.06 6.17
CA CYS A 246 17.37 1.11 6.10
C CYS A 246 16.74 2.51 5.98
N ALA A 247 15.75 2.68 5.09
CA ALA A 247 15.07 3.96 4.90
C ALA A 247 14.28 4.41 6.15
N VAL A 248 13.68 3.47 6.89
CA VAL A 248 13.03 3.77 8.17
C VAL A 248 14.06 4.27 9.18
N VAL A 249 15.21 3.61 9.30
CA VAL A 249 16.29 4.04 10.22
C VAL A 249 16.85 5.40 9.81
N ASP A 250 17.09 5.64 8.53
CA ASP A 250 17.54 6.95 8.04
C ASP A 250 16.54 8.06 8.40
N ARG A 251 15.23 7.76 8.31
CA ARG A 251 14.18 8.71 8.73
C ARG A 251 14.15 8.96 10.23
N LEU A 252 14.38 7.93 11.03
CA LEU A 252 14.48 8.08 12.49
C LEU A 252 15.65 8.99 12.85
N ILE A 253 16.79 8.85 12.15
CA ILE A 253 17.96 9.71 12.33
C ILE A 253 17.63 11.15 11.96
N ASP A 254 16.95 11.38 10.82
CA ASP A 254 16.52 12.72 10.41
C ASP A 254 15.66 13.39 11.50
N LEU A 255 14.72 12.65 12.09
CA LEU A 255 13.86 13.17 13.16
C LEU A 255 14.64 13.43 14.45
N ASP A 256 15.52 12.52 14.83
CA ASP A 256 16.32 12.57 16.06
C ASP A 256 17.33 13.73 16.07
N VAL A 257 17.92 14.04 14.91
CA VAL A 257 18.82 15.19 14.76
C VAL A 257 18.11 16.52 14.96
N GLU A 258 16.82 16.61 14.63
CA GLU A 258 15.99 17.81 14.82
C GLU A 258 15.56 18.03 16.28
N ILE A 259 15.68 17.03 17.16
CA ILE A 259 15.33 17.20 18.57
C ILE A 259 16.37 18.09 19.25
N GLU A 260 15.95 19.24 19.79
CA GLU A 260 16.84 20.14 20.51
C GLU A 260 16.98 19.72 21.98
N TRP A 261 18.12 20.07 22.59
CA TRP A 261 18.33 19.78 24.02
C TRP A 261 17.30 20.49 24.91
N GLU A 262 16.77 21.64 24.48
CA GLU A 262 15.74 22.38 25.20
C GLU A 262 14.40 21.64 25.26
N ASP A 263 14.08 20.86 24.23
CA ASP A 263 12.87 20.03 24.19
C ASP A 263 12.96 18.88 25.19
N ILE A 264 14.14 18.26 25.30
CA ILE A 264 14.41 17.15 26.22
C ILE A 264 14.32 17.60 27.68
N LEU A 265 14.81 18.81 27.99
CA LEU A 265 14.86 19.33 29.36
C LEU A 265 13.51 19.83 29.89
N GLN A 266 12.52 20.01 29.01
CA GLN A 266 11.17 20.43 29.38
C GLN A 266 10.27 19.27 29.81
N ASP A 267 10.62 18.05 29.45
CA ASP A 267 9.86 16.86 29.82
C ASP A 267 10.10 16.45 31.28
N ASP A 268 9.02 16.00 31.92
CA ASP A 268 9.01 15.56 33.32
C ASP A 268 9.82 14.26 33.45
N PHE A 269 11.08 14.34 33.90
CA PHE A 269 11.99 13.21 34.15
C PHE A 269 11.44 12.16 35.15
N SER A 270 10.20 12.31 35.62
CA SER A 270 9.47 11.31 36.39
C SER A 270 9.09 10.07 35.57
N LYS A 271 9.07 10.16 34.22
CA LYS A 271 8.99 9.00 33.33
C LYS A 271 10.40 8.58 32.92
N GLY A 272 10.81 7.37 33.27
CA GLY A 272 12.10 6.85 32.86
C GLY A 272 12.19 6.75 31.33
N ILE A 273 13.36 7.02 30.74
CA ILE A 273 13.65 6.80 29.31
C ILE A 273 13.43 5.34 28.87
N PHE A 274 13.29 4.43 29.83
CA PHE A 274 13.02 3.00 29.66
C PHE A 274 11.63 2.56 30.15
N GLU A 275 10.71 3.48 30.49
CA GLU A 275 9.27 3.14 30.55
C GLU A 275 8.72 3.06 29.13
N MET A 276 9.34 2.20 28.32
CA MET A 276 8.63 1.54 27.24
C MET A 276 7.74 0.55 27.97
N GLU A 277 6.45 0.87 28.11
CA GLU A 277 5.48 -0.16 28.46
C GLU A 277 5.60 -1.22 27.36
N LEU A 278 6.32 -2.29 27.66
CA LEU A 278 6.33 -3.48 26.84
C LEU A 278 4.87 -3.96 26.88
N GLU A 279 4.08 -3.65 25.85
CA GLU A 279 2.90 -4.45 25.60
C GLU A 279 3.43 -5.87 25.40
N ASP A 280 2.94 -6.82 26.20
CA ASP A 280 3.27 -8.23 26.06
C ASP A 280 2.92 -8.62 24.61
N VAL A 281 3.91 -8.58 23.71
CA VAL A 281 3.78 -9.12 22.37
C VAL A 281 3.60 -10.61 22.62
N GLU A 282 2.39 -11.13 22.36
CA GLU A 282 2.16 -12.57 22.34
C GLU A 282 3.21 -13.16 21.38
N GLU A 283 4.24 -13.82 21.93
CA GLU A 283 5.18 -14.62 21.17
C GLU A 283 4.37 -15.67 20.42
N THR A 284 4.09 -15.42 19.14
CA THR A 284 3.71 -16.50 18.24
C THR A 284 4.96 -17.36 18.08
N LEU A 285 4.94 -18.54 18.68
CA LEU A 285 6.06 -19.50 18.77
C LEU A 285 6.51 -20.10 17.42
N ASP A 286 6.27 -19.41 16.32
CA ASP A 286 6.77 -19.75 14.98
C ASP A 286 7.85 -18.74 14.55
N ASP A 287 8.74 -18.37 15.48
CA ASP A 287 9.90 -17.52 15.20
C ASP A 287 10.89 -18.33 14.34
N ASP A 288 10.90 -18.08 13.03
CA ASP A 288 12.00 -18.52 12.18
C ASP A 288 13.25 -17.75 12.67
N GLU A 289 14.12 -18.41 13.45
CA GLU A 289 15.40 -17.84 13.97
C GLU A 289 16.22 -17.09 12.89
N GLN A 290 15.99 -17.44 11.62
CA GLN A 290 16.62 -16.84 10.45
C GLN A 290 16.11 -15.41 10.13
N GLU A 291 14.84 -15.08 10.38
CA GLU A 291 14.25 -13.76 10.10
C GLU A 291 14.78 -12.70 11.09
N GLY A 292 14.86 -13.06 12.38
CA GLY A 292 15.43 -12.19 13.42
C GLY A 292 16.91 -11.84 13.17
N ASP A 293 17.68 -12.82 12.66
CA ASP A 293 19.08 -12.61 12.28
C ASP A 293 19.22 -11.64 11.10
N GLU A 294 18.36 -11.72 10.08
CA GLU A 294 18.40 -10.82 8.91
C GLU A 294 18.06 -9.36 9.26
N VAL A 295 17.05 -9.17 10.13
CA VAL A 295 16.69 -7.84 10.66
C VAL A 295 17.85 -7.27 11.47
N PHE A 296 18.47 -8.08 12.35
CA PHE A 296 19.63 -7.65 13.13
C PHE A 296 20.80 -7.23 12.24
N GLU A 297 21.14 -8.00 11.21
CA GLU A 297 22.20 -7.65 10.27
C GLU A 297 21.94 -6.32 9.56
N THR A 298 20.70 -6.10 9.14
CA THR A 298 20.30 -4.85 8.47
C THR A 298 20.43 -3.66 9.41
N LEU A 299 19.94 -3.77 10.65
CA LEU A 299 20.08 -2.74 11.68
C LEU A 299 21.55 -2.47 12.01
N LEU A 300 22.37 -3.52 12.10
CA LEU A 300 23.79 -3.41 12.37
C LEU A 300 24.56 -2.72 11.24
N GLN A 301 24.20 -2.99 9.98
CA GLN A 301 24.76 -2.28 8.83
C GLN A 301 24.37 -0.80 8.85
N SER A 302 23.09 -0.48 9.07
CA SER A 302 22.63 0.90 9.17
C SER A 302 23.30 1.64 10.34
N PHE A 303 23.48 0.96 11.48
CA PHE A 303 24.19 1.51 12.64
C PHE A 303 25.62 1.94 12.28
N LYS A 304 26.38 1.07 11.60
CA LYS A 304 27.76 1.37 11.17
C LYS A 304 27.84 2.48 10.13
N GLN A 305 26.88 2.51 9.20
CA GLN A 305 26.95 3.40 8.04
C GLN A 305 26.38 4.79 8.30
N THR A 306 25.29 4.87 9.06
CA THR A 306 24.52 6.11 9.27
C THR A 306 24.54 6.56 10.73
N VAL A 307 24.10 5.72 11.68
CA VAL A 307 23.94 6.12 13.11
C VAL A 307 25.27 6.59 13.71
N MET A 308 26.34 5.82 13.54
CA MET A 308 27.68 6.16 14.07
C MET A 308 28.25 7.47 13.51
N LYS A 309 27.78 7.93 12.35
CA LYS A 309 28.22 9.19 11.72
C LYS A 309 27.29 10.37 12.03
N ALA A 310 26.10 10.10 12.56
CA ALA A 310 25.12 11.11 12.91
C ALA A 310 25.42 11.68 14.30
N HIS A 311 26.47 12.51 14.42
CA HIS A 311 26.96 13.04 15.72
C HIS A 311 25.93 13.82 16.56
N LYS A 312 24.79 14.23 15.97
CA LYS A 312 23.70 14.92 16.67
C LYS A 312 22.52 14.01 17.04
N SER A 313 22.53 12.75 16.59
CA SER A 313 21.55 11.73 16.94
C SER A 313 21.69 11.41 18.44
N LYS A 314 20.56 11.36 19.13
CA LYS A 314 20.47 11.15 20.59
C LYS A 314 19.67 9.90 20.93
N PHE A 315 18.77 9.45 20.06
CA PHE A 315 17.84 8.36 20.36
C PHE A 315 17.90 7.19 19.38
N SER A 316 18.28 7.40 18.11
CA SER A 316 18.22 6.37 17.07
C SER A 316 19.09 5.15 17.38
N GLN A 317 20.18 5.33 18.13
CA GLN A 317 21.04 4.24 18.58
C GLN A 317 20.33 3.26 19.54
N PHE A 318 19.25 3.67 20.22
CA PHE A 318 18.48 2.79 21.11
C PHE A 318 17.74 1.68 20.37
N VAL A 319 17.48 1.82 19.06
CA VAL A 319 16.94 0.73 18.23
C VAL A 319 17.91 -0.46 18.25
N MET A 320 19.21 -0.20 18.10
CA MET A 320 20.24 -1.25 18.13
C MET A 320 20.37 -1.88 19.54
N PHE A 321 20.33 -1.06 20.59
CA PHE A 321 20.37 -1.55 21.97
C PHE A 321 19.14 -2.40 22.31
N TYR A 322 17.96 -2.03 21.83
CA TYR A 322 16.75 -2.81 21.98
C TYR A 322 16.84 -4.15 21.25
N ALA A 323 17.28 -4.17 19.99
CA ALA A 323 17.51 -5.41 19.25
C ALA A 323 18.49 -6.35 19.98
N CYS A 324 19.56 -5.80 20.57
CA CYS A 324 20.50 -6.57 21.39
C CYS A 324 19.88 -7.11 22.70
N SER A 325 18.84 -6.45 23.22
CA SER A 325 18.16 -6.88 24.45
C SER A 325 17.19 -8.04 24.24
N LEU A 326 16.71 -8.23 23.00
CA LEU A 326 15.84 -9.35 22.63
C LEU A 326 16.61 -10.68 22.60
N ASP A 327 17.85 -10.68 22.10
CA ASP A 327 18.78 -11.81 22.21
C ASP A 327 20.16 -11.38 22.74
N PRO A 328 20.31 -11.28 24.07
CA PRO A 328 21.58 -10.88 24.68
C PRO A 328 22.71 -11.88 24.44
N GLY A 329 22.39 -13.16 24.18
CA GLY A 329 23.37 -14.24 24.05
C GLY A 329 24.07 -14.25 22.70
N ASN A 330 23.35 -13.92 21.63
CA ASN A 330 23.88 -13.83 20.28
C ASN A 330 24.06 -12.37 19.85
N CYS A 331 22.96 -11.66 19.57
CA CYS A 331 22.94 -10.28 19.09
C CYS A 331 23.72 -9.33 19.99
N GLY A 332 23.50 -9.41 21.31
CA GLY A 332 24.19 -8.58 22.30
C GLY A 332 25.71 -8.78 22.32
N VAL A 333 26.18 -10.03 22.31
CA VAL A 333 27.63 -10.34 22.27
C VAL A 333 28.25 -9.88 20.96
N ARG A 334 27.61 -10.19 19.82
CA ARG A 334 28.09 -9.80 18.49
C ARG A 334 28.23 -8.29 18.35
N PHE A 335 27.26 -7.53 18.85
CA PHE A 335 27.32 -6.07 18.84
C PHE A 335 28.43 -5.52 19.73
N ALA A 336 28.62 -6.08 20.93
CA ALA A 336 29.70 -5.69 21.83
C ALA A 336 31.10 -5.92 21.22
N ASP A 337 31.31 -7.07 20.59
CA ASP A 337 32.57 -7.39 19.89
C ASP A 337 32.85 -6.39 18.76
N ILE A 338 31.82 -6.02 17.98
CA ILE A 338 31.94 -5.02 16.92
C ILE A 338 32.30 -3.64 17.47
N LEU A 339 31.69 -3.21 18.58
CA LEU A 339 32.04 -1.94 19.21
C LEU A 339 33.48 -1.95 19.73
N ALA A 340 33.92 -3.07 20.31
CA ALA A 340 35.29 -3.25 20.75
C ALA A 340 36.27 -3.20 19.55
N ASP A 341 35.95 -3.83 18.43
CA ASP A 341 36.74 -3.78 17.19
C ASP A 341 36.80 -2.37 16.59
N ILE A 342 35.70 -1.62 16.59
CA ILE A 342 35.67 -0.23 16.12
C ILE A 342 36.55 0.67 16.98
N PHE A 343 36.49 0.49 18.30
CA PHE A 343 37.27 1.26 19.27
C PHE A 343 38.76 0.92 19.22
N THR A 344 39.10 -0.37 19.07
CA THR A 344 40.49 -0.85 19.08
C THR A 344 41.15 -0.85 17.70
N GLY A 345 40.37 -0.85 16.61
CA GLY A 345 40.82 -1.02 15.24
C GLY A 345 41.49 0.21 14.63
N SER A 346 42.61 -0.02 13.92
CA SER A 346 43.44 1.01 13.23
C SER A 346 42.84 1.58 11.94
N VAL A 347 41.62 1.17 11.54
CA VAL A 347 41.05 1.36 10.19
C VAL A 347 39.91 2.40 10.13
N SER A 348 39.35 2.80 11.27
CA SER A 348 38.37 3.88 11.37
C SER A 348 39.07 5.26 11.43
N PRO A 349 38.59 6.28 10.69
CA PRO A 349 39.13 7.64 10.80
C PRO A 349 38.98 8.17 12.24
N PRO A 350 39.91 9.02 12.72
CA PRO A 350 39.94 9.46 14.12
C PRO A 350 38.67 10.17 14.60
N ASP A 351 37.85 10.70 13.68
CA ASP A 351 36.58 11.37 14.01
C ASP A 351 35.46 10.39 14.45
N VAL A 352 35.66 9.08 14.28
CA VAL A 352 34.71 8.02 14.69
C VAL A 352 35.14 7.35 16.01
N ARG A 353 36.31 7.71 16.57
CA ARG A 353 36.87 7.13 17.79
C ARG A 353 36.55 7.90 19.05
#